data_AF-A0A9D5GBV6-F1
#
_entry.id   AF-A0A9D5GBV6-F1
#
_cell.length_a   1.000
_cell.length_b   1.000
_cell.length_c   1.000
_cell.angle_alpha   90.00
_cell.angle_beta   90.00
_cell.angle_gamma   90.00
#
_symmetry.space_group_name_H-M   'P 1'
#
loop_
_entity.id
_entity.type
_entity.pdbx_description
1 polymer ?
#
loop_
_entity_poly.entity_id
_entity_poly.type
_entity_poly.pdbx_seq_one_letter_code
_entity_poly.pdbx_strand_id
1 'polypeptide(L)'
;MSGEPEQTPERPTPAFGTLLPMRDLAFSMLSLLIETAAGNLHSEAPPRDAAPDLREARCAIDAANALLASVKPILENEATLAIEGMLTQLQIEYVRSLSKTR
;
A
#
# COMPACT_ATOMS: atom_id res chain seq x y z
N MET A 1 -45.95 -7.27 -25.37
CA MET A 1 -45.04 -7.32 -24.21
C MET A 1 -43.79 -6.60 -24.63
N SER A 2 -43.63 -5.33 -24.22
CA SER A 2 -42.51 -4.48 -24.65
C SER A 2 -41.75 -4.01 -23.42
N GLY A 3 -40.43 -4.26 -23.46
CA GLY A 3 -39.35 -3.40 -22.97
C GLY A 3 -39.34 -3.03 -21.49
N GLU A 4 -38.27 -3.40 -20.79
CA GLU A 4 -37.22 -2.44 -20.43
C GLU A 4 -35.92 -3.21 -20.09
N PRO A 5 -34.74 -2.81 -20.61
CA PRO A 5 -33.46 -3.35 -20.18
C PRO A 5 -33.07 -2.73 -18.83
N GLU A 6 -32.62 -3.55 -17.89
CA GLU A 6 -32.09 -3.13 -16.60
C GLU A 6 -31.01 -2.06 -16.79
N GLN A 7 -31.27 -0.86 -16.28
CA GLN A 7 -30.27 0.20 -16.17
C GLN A 7 -29.28 -0.19 -15.07
N THR A 8 -28.15 -0.76 -15.48
CA THR A 8 -26.98 -0.88 -14.61
C THR A 8 -26.59 0.53 -14.16
N PRO A 9 -26.42 0.81 -12.85
CA PRO A 9 -26.00 2.13 -12.41
C PRO A 9 -24.60 2.41 -12.95
N GLU A 10 -24.52 3.34 -13.90
CA GLU A 10 -23.25 3.87 -14.39
C GLU A 10 -22.50 4.44 -13.18
N ARG A 11 -21.38 3.81 -12.81
CA ARG A 11 -20.46 4.42 -11.85
C ARG A 11 -20.06 5.78 -12.43
N PRO A 12 -20.14 6.88 -11.66
CA PRO A 12 -19.74 8.18 -12.16
C PRO A 12 -18.26 8.12 -12.54
N THR A 13 -17.98 8.29 -13.83
CA THR A 13 -16.63 8.39 -14.36
C THR A 13 -16.02 9.69 -13.81
N PRO A 14 -14.97 9.64 -12.97
CA PRO A 14 -14.38 10.86 -12.43
C PRO A 14 -13.83 11.73 -13.56
N ALA A 15 -14.08 13.03 -13.49
CA ALA A 15 -13.58 13.99 -14.47
C ALA A 15 -12.05 13.98 -14.48
N PHE A 16 -11.44 14.00 -15.67
CA PHE A 16 -9.98 13.94 -15.86
C PHE A 16 -9.18 14.92 -14.98
N GLY A 17 -9.74 16.08 -14.63
CA GLY A 17 -9.11 17.07 -13.75
C GLY A 17 -9.04 16.68 -12.26
N THR A 18 -9.92 15.79 -11.79
CA THR A 18 -9.92 15.28 -10.39
C THR A 18 -9.00 14.08 -10.18
N LEU A 19 -8.54 13.44 -11.26
CA LEU A 19 -7.67 12.26 -11.18
C LEU A 19 -6.23 12.62 -10.80
N LEU A 20 -5.72 13.78 -11.22
CA LEU A 20 -4.34 14.20 -10.95
C LEU A 20 -4.07 14.44 -9.44
N PRO A 21 -4.87 15.24 -8.70
CA PRO A 21 -4.64 15.44 -7.27
C PRO A 21 -4.83 14.16 -6.45
N MET A 22 -5.78 13.30 -6.86
CA MET A 22 -6.02 12.01 -6.20
C MET A 22 -4.87 11.04 -6.40
N ARG A 23 -4.26 11.04 -7.60
CA ARG A 23 -3.07 10.26 -7.91
C ARG A 23 -1.89 10.70 -7.05
N ASP A 24 -1.63 12.00 -6.97
CA ASP A 24 -0.49 12.54 -6.22
C ASP A 24 -0.65 12.32 -4.70
N LEU A 25 -1.88 12.45 -4.18
CA LEU A 25 -2.20 12.10 -2.80
C LEU A 25 -1.99 10.60 -2.53
N ALA A 26 -2.46 9.74 -3.43
CA ALA A 26 -2.29 8.30 -3.31
C ALA A 26 -0.80 7.89 -3.29
N PHE A 27 0.01 8.48 -4.17
CA PHE A 27 1.46 8.29 -4.16
C PHE A 27 2.07 8.75 -2.83
N SER A 28 1.73 9.95 -2.37
CA SER A 28 2.28 10.50 -1.12
C SER A 28 1.95 9.61 0.08
N MET A 29 0.71 9.10 0.15
CA MET A 29 0.29 8.16 1.19
C MET A 29 1.00 6.81 1.08
N LEU A 30 1.16 6.26 -0.13
CA LEU A 30 1.89 5.01 -0.36
C LEU A 30 3.36 5.16 0.04
N SER A 31 4.02 6.25 -0.36
CA SER A 31 5.40 6.57 0.04
C SER A 31 5.55 6.64 1.56
N LEU A 32 4.67 7.38 2.25
CA LEU A 32 4.70 7.48 3.71
C LEU A 32 4.58 6.12 4.39
N LEU A 33 3.65 5.28 3.94
CA LEU A 33 3.45 3.94 4.52
C LEU A 33 4.65 3.02 4.28
N ILE A 34 5.22 3.07 3.07
CA ILE A 34 6.43 2.31 2.71
C ILE A 34 7.63 2.76 3.56
N GLU A 35 7.84 4.07 3.71
CA GLU A 35 8.91 4.62 4.54
C GLU A 35 8.72 4.29 6.02
N THR A 36 7.48 4.33 6.51
CA THR A 36 7.15 3.94 7.89
C THR A 36 7.45 2.45 8.14
N ALA A 37 7.07 1.59 7.20
CA ALA A 37 7.38 0.17 7.26
C ALA A 37 8.90 -0.08 7.23
N ALA A 38 9.60 0.56 6.29
CA ALA A 38 11.04 0.46 6.15
C ALA A 38 11.76 0.95 7.42
N GLY A 39 11.36 2.09 7.97
CA GLY A 39 11.94 2.66 9.19
C GLY A 39 11.80 1.73 10.39
N ASN A 40 10.63 1.12 10.57
CA ASN A 40 10.39 0.17 11.66
C ASN A 40 11.13 -1.17 11.47
N LEU A 41 11.36 -1.60 10.22
CA LEU A 41 12.14 -2.82 9.93
C LEU A 41 13.66 -2.61 10.09
N HIS A 42 14.14 -1.41 9.81
CA HIS A 42 15.56 -1.05 9.87
C HIS A 42 15.96 -0.32 11.16
N SER A 43 15.02 -0.07 12.07
CA SER A 43 15.31 0.62 13.34
C SER A 43 16.36 -0.17 14.13
N GLU A 44 17.44 0.52 14.48
CA GLU A 44 18.56 -0.07 15.21
C GLU A 44 18.11 -0.58 16.59
N ALA A 45 18.44 -1.85 16.82
CA ALA A 45 18.42 -2.62 18.06
C ALA A 45 17.38 -2.19 19.12
N PRO A 46 16.32 -2.98 19.37
CA PRO A 46 15.54 -2.81 20.59
C PRO A 46 16.48 -2.84 21.82
N PRO A 47 16.15 -2.10 22.90
CA PRO A 47 16.95 -2.09 24.12
C PRO A 47 17.24 -3.54 24.55
N ARG A 48 18.46 -3.79 25.06
CA ARG A 48 19.21 -5.06 25.13
C ARG A 48 18.47 -6.35 25.54
N ASP A 49 17.21 -6.31 25.95
CA ASP A 49 16.39 -7.45 26.39
C ASP A 49 14.96 -7.48 25.80
N ALA A 50 14.63 -6.64 24.81
CA ALA A 50 13.32 -6.65 24.16
C ALA A 50 13.39 -7.23 22.73
N ALA A 51 12.45 -8.10 22.38
CA ALA A 51 12.24 -8.45 20.97
C ALA A 51 11.80 -7.18 20.20
N PRO A 52 12.24 -6.99 18.94
CA PRO A 52 11.80 -5.85 18.14
C PRO A 52 10.29 -5.93 17.94
N ASP A 53 9.57 -4.85 18.28
CA ASP A 53 8.14 -4.74 18.03
C ASP A 53 7.91 -4.40 16.56
N LEU A 54 7.58 -5.41 15.77
CA LEU A 54 7.33 -5.27 14.33
C LEU A 54 5.86 -4.99 14.00
N ARG A 55 5.00 -4.70 15.00
CA ARG A 55 3.57 -4.46 14.77
C ARG A 55 3.31 -3.23 13.90
N GLU A 56 4.07 -2.16 14.10
CA GLU A 56 3.96 -0.95 13.29
C GLU A 56 4.39 -1.20 11.84
N ALA A 57 5.52 -1.89 11.64
CA ALA A 57 5.96 -2.33 10.31
C ALA A 57 4.87 -3.16 9.62
N ARG A 58 4.27 -4.10 10.34
CA ARG A 58 3.20 -4.94 9.79
C ARG A 58 1.95 -4.13 9.42
N CYS A 59 1.52 -3.24 10.30
CA CYS A 59 0.36 -2.39 10.08
C CYS A 59 0.56 -1.48 8.85
N ALA A 60 1.75 -0.89 8.71
CA ALA A 60 2.10 -0.06 7.56
C ALA A 60 2.11 -0.86 6.24
N ILE A 61 2.65 -2.08 6.24
CA ILE A 61 2.62 -2.99 5.07
C ILE A 61 1.18 -3.34 4.68
N ASP A 62 0.34 -3.72 5.64
CA ASP A 62 -1.05 -4.10 5.37
C ASP A 62 -1.86 -2.90 4.83
N ALA A 63 -1.66 -1.71 5.42
CA ALA A 63 -2.28 -0.47 4.95
C ALA A 63 -1.83 -0.09 3.54
N ALA A 64 -0.54 -0.23 3.22
CA ALA A 64 -0.01 0.07 1.89
C ALA A 64 -0.55 -0.87 0.82
N ASN A 65 -0.67 -2.17 1.14
CA ASN A 65 -1.30 -3.14 0.24
C ASN A 65 -2.78 -2.82 -0.02
N ALA A 66 -3.53 -2.48 1.03
CA ALA A 66 -4.94 -2.12 0.90
C ALA A 66 -5.14 -0.83 0.10
N LEU A 67 -4.29 0.17 0.33
CA LEU A 67 -4.31 1.42 -0.42
C LEU A 67 -3.97 1.18 -1.89
N LEU A 68 -2.88 0.46 -2.17
CA LEU A 68 -2.47 0.14 -3.55
C LEU A 68 -3.59 -0.59 -4.31
N ALA A 69 -4.20 -1.60 -3.71
CA ALA A 69 -5.35 -2.30 -4.32
C ALA A 69 -6.50 -1.34 -4.67
N SER A 70 -6.73 -0.32 -3.85
CA SER A 70 -7.79 0.67 -4.04
C SER A 70 -7.45 1.73 -5.10
N VAL A 71 -6.17 2.09 -5.23
CA VAL A 71 -5.71 3.16 -6.14
C VAL A 71 -5.12 2.64 -7.45
N LYS A 72 -4.94 1.34 -7.62
CA LYS A 72 -4.50 0.70 -8.88
C LYS A 72 -5.17 1.27 -10.15
N PRO A 73 -6.49 1.52 -10.20
CA PRO A 73 -7.15 2.05 -11.40
C PRO A 73 -6.71 3.47 -11.80
N ILE A 74 -6.12 4.23 -10.88
CA ILE A 74 -5.72 5.63 -11.10
C ILE A 74 -4.20 5.80 -11.19
N LEU A 75 -3.43 4.72 -11.01
CA LEU A 75 -1.97 4.70 -11.14
C LEU A 75 -1.55 4.20 -12.52
N GLU A 76 -0.39 4.65 -12.97
CA GLU A 76 0.25 4.12 -14.18
C GLU A 76 0.78 2.71 -13.91
N ASN A 77 0.81 1.84 -14.93
CA ASN A 77 1.23 0.44 -14.79
C ASN A 77 2.67 0.32 -14.27
N GLU A 78 3.59 1.17 -14.74
CA GLU A 78 5.00 1.17 -14.31
C GLU A 78 5.13 1.56 -12.84
N ALA A 79 4.40 2.58 -12.40
CA ALA A 79 4.37 2.99 -11.00
C ALA A 79 3.77 1.92 -10.10
N THR A 80 2.70 1.27 -10.55
CA THR A 80 2.08 0.16 -9.83
C THR A 80 3.09 -0.96 -9.62
N LEU A 81 3.79 -1.38 -10.68
CA LEU A 81 4.80 -2.43 -10.62
C LEU A 81 5.96 -2.07 -9.67
N ALA A 82 6.42 -0.82 -9.69
CA ALA A 82 7.48 -0.36 -8.80
C ALA A 82 7.08 -0.44 -7.33
N ILE A 83 5.86 0.02 -7.00
CA ILE A 83 5.32 -0.02 -5.63
C ILE A 83 5.11 -1.47 -5.18
N GLU A 84 4.59 -2.34 -6.04
CA GLU A 84 4.46 -3.78 -5.75
C GLU A 84 5.82 -4.43 -5.45
N GLY A 85 6.85 -4.08 -6.23
CA GLY A 85 8.22 -4.55 -5.99
C GLY A 85 8.76 -4.12 -4.63
N MET A 86 8.57 -2.84 -4.26
CA MET A 86 8.97 -2.31 -2.95
C MET A 86 8.22 -3.01 -1.80
N LEU A 87 6.90 -3.18 -1.91
CA LEU A 87 6.11 -3.88 -0.87
C LEU A 87 6.51 -5.34 -0.72
N THR A 88 6.82 -6.01 -1.83
CA THR A 88 7.33 -7.38 -1.81
C THR A 88 8.66 -7.46 -1.05
N GLN A 89 9.59 -6.52 -1.29
CA GLN A 89 10.85 -6.46 -0.57
C GLN A 89 10.64 -6.25 0.94
N LEU A 90 9.79 -5.31 1.33
CA LEU A 90 9.46 -5.06 2.74
C LEU A 90 8.84 -6.29 3.43
N GLN A 91 7.96 -7.02 2.75
CA GLN A 91 7.38 -8.25 3.28
C GLN A 91 8.42 -9.35 3.49
N ILE A 92 9.37 -9.50 2.56
CA ILE A 92 10.49 -10.42 2.70
C ILE A 92 11.36 -10.03 3.90
N GLU A 93 11.68 -8.74 4.05
CA GLU A 93 12.46 -8.22 5.17
C GLU A 93 11.76 -8.40 6.51
N TYR A 94 10.45 -8.18 6.57
CA TYR A 94 9.62 -8.45 7.74
C TYR A 94 9.72 -9.92 8.17
N VAL A 95 9.56 -10.86 7.24
CA VAL A 95 9.67 -12.31 7.54
C VAL A 95 11.08 -12.66 8.00
N ARG A 96 12.12 -12.12 7.35
CA ARG A 96 13.52 -12.33 7.76
C ARG A 96 13.77 -11.80 9.18
N SER A 97 13.17 -10.67 9.54
CA SER A 97 13.33 -10.06 10.86
C SER A 97 12.66 -10.89 11.95
N LEU A 98 11.48 -11.46 11.67
CA LEU A 98 10.82 -12.42 12.58
C LEU A 98 11.65 -13.68 12.84
N SER A 99 12.37 -14.16 11.82
CA SER A 99 13.23 -15.35 11.94
C SER A 99 14.49 -15.10 12.76
N LYS A 100 15.01 -13.87 12.81
CA LYS A 100 16.17 -13.51 13.65
C LYS A 100 15.83 -13.44 15.15
N THR A 101 14.54 -13.32 15.48
CA THR A 101 14.03 -13.14 16.84
C THR A 101 13.50 -14.42 17.48
N ARG A 102 13.55 -15.55 16.78
CA ARG A 102 13.17 -16.88 17.27
C ARG A 102 14.42 -17.71 17.53
#